data_AF-A0A8J8TF67-F1
#
_entry.id   AF-A0A8J8TF67-F1
#
_cell.length_a   1.000
_cell.length_b   1.000
_cell.length_c   1.000
_cell.angle_alpha   90.00
_cell.angle_beta   90.00
_cell.angle_gamma   90.00
#
_symmetry.space_group_name_H-M   'P 1'
#
loop_
_entity.id
_entity.type
_entity.pdbx_description
1 polymer ?
#
loop_
_entity_poly.entity_id
_entity_poly.type
_entity_poly.pdbx_seq_one_letter_code
_entity_poly.pdbx_strand_id
1 'polypeptide(L)'
;MNELDIEKIFGEPIVVLYHLYDHKEKEIHKRDLKYEVLSNYNRLMNILDTLKTEELIDIHDDGKRHIVSITPKGCKLVEKLREISHSL
;
A
#
# COMPACT_ATOMS: atom_id res chain seq x y z
N MET A 1 5.99 -14.88 -7.97
CA MET A 1 6.74 -13.61 -7.82
C MET A 1 6.71 -13.29 -6.34
N ASN A 2 7.87 -13.21 -5.69
CA ASN A 2 7.92 -12.90 -4.26
C ASN A 2 7.83 -11.37 -4.08
N GLU A 3 7.41 -10.88 -2.91
CA GLU A 3 7.34 -9.44 -2.61
C GLU A 3 8.68 -8.71 -2.91
N LEU A 4 9.80 -9.42 -2.74
CA LEU A 4 11.17 -8.99 -3.06
C LEU A 4 11.42 -8.64 -4.54
N ASP A 5 10.63 -9.18 -5.47
CA ASP A 5 10.79 -8.92 -6.91
C ASP A 5 10.04 -7.66 -7.33
N ILE A 6 8.88 -7.39 -6.72
CA ILE A 6 8.05 -6.21 -7.00
C ILE A 6 8.70 -4.94 -6.44
N GLU A 7 9.25 -5.00 -5.23
CA GLU A 7 9.96 -3.87 -4.61
C GLU A 7 11.15 -3.42 -5.46
N LYS A 8 11.90 -4.35 -6.05
CA LYS A 8 13.06 -4.03 -6.90
C LYS A 8 12.69 -3.29 -8.18
N ILE A 9 11.49 -3.56 -8.72
CA ILE A 9 11.05 -2.99 -10.00
C ILE A 9 10.35 -1.65 -9.78
N PHE A 10 9.51 -1.55 -8.75
CA PHE A 10 8.61 -0.40 -8.58
C PHE A 10 8.77 0.35 -7.25
N GLY A 11 9.61 -0.13 -6.35
CA GLY A 11 9.89 0.48 -5.05
C GLY A 11 8.85 0.20 -3.96
N GLU A 12 9.18 0.64 -2.76
CA GLU A 12 8.39 0.43 -1.53
C GLU A 12 6.94 0.96 -1.58
N PRO A 13 6.60 2.08 -2.25
CA PRO A 13 5.20 2.53 -2.33
C PRO A 13 4.28 1.50 -2.97
N ILE A 14 4.77 0.76 -3.96
CA ILE A 14 4.01 -0.31 -4.61
C ILE A 14 3.84 -1.51 -3.69
N VAL A 15 4.83 -1.83 -2.86
CA VAL A 15 4.70 -2.91 -1.86
C VAL A 15 3.56 -2.60 -0.89
N VAL A 16 3.47 -1.36 -0.40
CA VAL A 16 2.35 -0.91 0.45
C VAL A 16 1.01 -1.02 -0.28
N LEU A 17 0.92 -0.59 -1.53
CA LEU A 17 -0.32 -0.71 -2.32
C LEU A 17 -0.74 -2.16 -2.57
N TYR A 18 0.21 -3.05 -2.85
CA TYR A 18 -0.06 -4.48 -3.05
C TYR A 18 -0.59 -5.11 -1.77
N HIS A 19 0.06 -4.83 -0.64
CA HIS A 19 -0.39 -5.32 0.65
C HIS A 19 -1.82 -4.85 0.97
N LEU A 20 -2.12 -3.56 0.78
CA LEU A 20 -3.47 -3.02 0.97
C LEU A 20 -4.48 -3.63 0.00
N TYR A 21 -4.09 -3.92 -1.24
CA TYR A 21 -4.95 -4.56 -2.23
C TYR A 21 -5.31 -6.01 -1.86
N ASP A 22 -4.32 -6.79 -1.44
CA ASP A 22 -4.52 -8.20 -1.06
C ASP A 22 -5.34 -8.35 0.24
N HIS A 23 -5.40 -7.28 1.04
CA HIS A 23 -6.13 -7.22 2.30
C HIS A 23 -7.27 -6.19 2.31
N LYS A 24 -7.77 -5.78 1.13
CA LYS A 24 -8.78 -4.70 1.00
C LYS A 24 -10.11 -4.94 1.70
N GLU A 25 -10.42 -6.18 2.04
CA GLU A 25 -11.61 -6.58 2.81
C GLU A 25 -11.39 -6.53 4.33
N LYS A 26 -10.18 -6.22 4.78
CA LYS A 26 -9.80 -6.13 6.20
C LYS A 26 -9.59 -4.67 6.59
N GLU A 27 -9.82 -4.39 7.87
CA GLU A 27 -9.39 -3.14 8.49
C GLU A 27 -7.87 -3.20 8.72
N ILE A 28 -7.13 -2.25 8.16
CA ILE A 28 -5.66 -2.19 8.26
C ILE A 28 -5.27 -0.92 8.99
N HIS A 29 -4.64 -1.05 10.15
CA HIS A 29 -4.14 0.13 10.86
C HIS A 29 -2.76 0.53 10.34
N LYS A 30 -2.46 1.84 10.38
CA LYS A 30 -1.10 2.35 10.10
C LYS A 30 0.00 1.64 10.89
N ARG A 31 -0.32 1.24 12.13
CA ARG A 31 0.62 0.55 13.02
C ARG A 31 0.96 -0.85 12.50
N ASP A 32 0.01 -1.54 11.91
CA ASP A 32 0.18 -2.92 11.42
C ASP A 32 1.06 -2.93 10.17
N LEU A 33 0.85 -1.96 9.27
CA LEU A 33 1.70 -1.74 8.09
C LEU A 33 3.20 -1.56 8.43
N LYS A 34 3.51 -0.99 9.60
CA LYS A 34 4.90 -0.87 10.07
C LYS A 34 5.53 -2.24 10.34
N TYR A 35 4.77 -3.16 10.89
CA TYR A 35 5.28 -4.49 11.23
C TYR A 35 5.24 -5.45 10.05
N GLU A 36 4.25 -5.27 9.17
CA GLU A 36 3.97 -6.20 8.08
C GLU A 36 4.68 -5.83 6.76
N VAL A 37 4.98 -4.54 6.53
CA VAL A 37 5.48 -4.06 5.23
C VAL A 37 6.79 -3.28 5.37
N LEU A 38 6.85 -2.28 6.26
CA LEU A 38 8.02 -1.40 6.38
C LEU A 38 8.36 -1.07 7.83
N SER A 39 9.47 -1.65 8.32
CA SER A 39 9.92 -1.49 9.71
C SER A 39 10.26 -0.03 10.10
N ASN A 40 10.60 0.82 9.13
CA ASN A 40 10.89 2.24 9.35
C ASN A 40 9.61 3.10 9.29
N TYR A 41 9.19 3.58 10.46
CA TYR A 41 7.95 4.33 10.63
C TYR A 41 7.92 5.68 9.91
N ASN A 42 9.01 6.46 9.93
CA ASN A 42 9.05 7.76 9.25
C ASN A 42 8.95 7.59 7.73
N ARG A 43 9.61 6.55 7.22
CA ARG A 43 9.59 6.21 5.80
C ARG A 43 8.20 5.73 5.37
N LEU A 44 7.56 4.88 6.17
CA LEU A 44 6.18 4.47 5.95
C LEU A 44 5.23 5.68 5.93
N MET A 45 5.39 6.63 6.86
CA MET A 45 4.54 7.84 6.87
C MET A 45 4.68 8.67 5.60
N ASN A 46 5.91 8.92 5.13
CA ASN A 46 6.14 9.62 3.87
C ASN A 46 5.52 8.91 2.67
N ILE A 47 5.57 7.58 2.66
CA ILE A 47 4.94 6.76 1.61
C ILE A 47 3.42 6.89 1.68
N LEU A 48 2.82 6.77 2.87
CA LEU A 48 1.38 6.90 3.05
C LEU A 48 0.88 8.30 2.65
N ASP A 49 1.62 9.36 3.00
CA ASP A 49 1.27 10.73 2.60
C ASP A 49 1.36 10.92 1.09
N THR A 50 2.38 10.32 0.45
CA THR A 50 2.52 10.33 -1.02
C THR A 50 1.35 9.60 -1.68
N LEU A 51 1.06 8.37 -1.25
CA LEU A 51 -0.03 7.56 -1.80
C LEU A 51 -1.40 8.20 -1.59
N LYS A 52 -1.59 8.90 -0.46
CA LYS A 52 -2.81 9.66 -0.18
C LYS A 52 -2.92 10.89 -1.10
N THR A 53 -1.82 11.62 -1.30
CA THR A 53 -1.78 12.80 -2.19
C THR A 53 -2.11 12.40 -3.63
N GLU A 54 -1.66 11.23 -4.06
CA GLU A 54 -1.99 10.64 -5.36
C GLU A 54 -3.40 9.99 -5.42
N GLU A 55 -4.17 10.07 -4.34
CA GLU A 55 -5.53 9.51 -4.19
C GLU A 55 -5.59 7.99 -4.39
N LEU A 56 -4.49 7.28 -4.12
CA LEU A 56 -4.39 5.83 -4.26
C LEU A 56 -4.83 5.10 -2.98
N ILE A 57 -4.74 5.78 -1.84
CA ILE A 57 -5.23 5.31 -0.55
C ILE A 57 -6.03 6.40 0.15
N ASP A 58 -6.92 5.98 1.06
CA ASP A 58 -7.57 6.81 2.04
C ASP A 58 -7.05 6.48 3.44
N ILE A 59 -6.98 7.51 4.28
CA ILE A 59 -6.58 7.40 5.67
C ILE A 59 -7.66 8.09 6.50
N HIS A 60 -8.40 7.31 7.28
CA HIS A 60 -9.44 7.80 8.18
C HIS A 60 -9.05 7.56 9.64
N ASP A 61 -9.52 8.45 10.52
CA ASP A 61 -9.34 8.35 11.96
C ASP A 61 -10.67 7.93 12.59
N ASP A 62 -10.67 6.82 13.33
CA ASP A 62 -11.83 6.31 14.06
C ASP A 62 -11.93 6.85 15.51
N GLY A 63 -11.07 7.81 15.87
CA GLY A 63 -10.97 8.40 17.21
C GLY A 63 -10.01 7.66 18.14
N LYS A 64 -9.46 6.51 17.72
CA LYS A 64 -8.42 5.78 18.47
C LYS A 64 -7.24 5.39 17.59
N ARG A 65 -7.45 5.23 16.28
CA ARG A 65 -6.50 4.66 15.32
C ARG A 65 -6.69 5.26 13.94
N HIS A 66 -5.60 5.25 13.18
CA HIS A 66 -5.62 5.61 11.77
C HIS A 66 -5.75 4.33 10.95
N ILE A 67 -6.88 4.17 10.27
CA ILE A 67 -7.15 3.07 9.37
C ILE A 67 -6.77 3.51 7.96
N VAL A 68 -6.11 2.61 7.23
CA VAL A 68 -5.65 2.80 5.86
C VAL A 68 -6.43 1.87 4.95
N SER A 69 -7.00 2.41 3.89
CA SER A 69 -7.79 1.66 2.90
C SER A 69 -7.34 2.05 1.50
N ILE A 70 -7.27 1.07 0.60
CA ILE A 70 -6.98 1.35 -0.82
C ILE A 70 -8.20 1.93 -1.52
N THR A 71 -8.02 2.96 -2.35
CA THR A 71 -9.12 3.55 -3.13
C THR A 71 -9.41 2.72 -4.38
N PRO A 72 -10.56 2.93 -5.06
CA PRO A 72 -10.81 2.33 -6.37
C PRO A 72 -9.74 2.69 -7.41
N LYS A 73 -9.13 3.88 -7.32
CA LYS A 73 -8.02 4.32 -8.18
C LYS A 73 -6.76 3.50 -7.89
N GLY A 74 -6.44 3.32 -6.60
CA GLY A 74 -5.35 2.46 -6.16
C GLY A 74 -5.50 1.01 -6.63
N CYS A 75 -6.70 0.43 -6.52
CA CYS A 75 -6.99 -0.92 -7.00
C CYS A 75 -6.69 -1.09 -8.50
N LYS A 76 -7.18 -0.17 -9.33
CA LYS A 76 -6.95 -0.21 -10.79
C LYS A 76 -5.47 -0.10 -11.13
N LEU A 77 -4.71 0.68 -10.38
CA LEU A 77 -3.26 0.79 -10.58
C LEU A 77 -2.57 -0.54 -10.27
N VAL A 78 -2.89 -1.16 -9.13
CA VAL A 78 -2.31 -2.45 -8.74
C VAL A 78 -2.65 -3.53 -9.77
N GLU A 79 -3.88 -3.58 -10.27
CA GLU A 79 -4.30 -4.53 -11.31
C GLU A 79 -3.46 -4.37 -12.59
N LYS A 80 -3.28 -3.13 -13.08
CA LYS A 80 -2.42 -2.85 -14.24
C LYS A 80 -0.96 -3.23 -14.01
N LEU A 81 -0.42 -2.94 -12.82
CA LEU A 81 0.96 -3.32 -12.47
C LEU A 81 1.12 -4.85 -12.46
N ARG A 82 0.11 -5.58 -11.97
CA ARG A 82 0.09 -7.04 -12.01
C ARG A 82 0.07 -7.54 -13.45
N GLU A 83 -0.75 -6.99 -14.33
CA GLU A 83 -0.77 -7.37 -15.75
C GLU A 83 0.61 -7.19 -16.43
N ILE A 84 1.27 -6.05 -16.18
CA ILE A 84 2.61 -5.78 -16.71
C ILE A 84 3.61 -6.81 -16.20
N SER A 85 3.58 -7.10 -14.90
CA SER A 85 4.51 -8.06 -14.28
C SER A 85 4.31 -9.52 -14.70
N HIS A 86 3.11 -9.90 -15.15
CA HIS A 86 2.86 -11.23 -15.73
C HIS A 86 3.25 -11.32 -17.21
N SER A 87 3.45 -10.17 -17.86
CA SER A 87 3.87 -10.05 -19.27
C SER A 87 5.39 -9.91 -19.43
N LEU A 88 6.12 -9.74 -18.31
CA LEU A 88 7.58 -9.71 -18.21
C LEU A 88 8.12 -11.10 -17.86
#